data_AF-A0AAW7YVA5-F1
#
_entry.id   AF-A0AAW7YVA5-F1
#
_cell.length_a   1.000
_cell.length_b   1.000
_cell.length_c   1.000
_cell.angle_alpha   90.00
_cell.angle_beta   90.00
_cell.angle_gamma   90.00
#
_symmetry.space_group_name_H-M   'P 1'
#
loop_
_entity.id
_entity.type
_entity.pdbx_description
1 polymer ?
#
loop_
_entity_poly.entity_id
_entity_poly.type
_entity_poly.pdbx_seq_one_letter_code
_entity_poly.pdbx_strand_id
1 'polypeptide(L)' 'LIANGEIWNPDDAANCQAQSQCENIMLGRGALAVPNLAAWIKGLSSKLTWQELLTLILEYSKYEIEGDKGLYYSNRVK' A
#
# COMPACT_ATOMS: atom_id res chain seq x y z
N LEU A 1 -19.95 3.99 8.62
CA LEU A 1 -19.31 4.92 7.67
C LEU A 1 -17.84 4.51 7.52
N ILE A 2 -17.22 4.81 6.37
CA ILE A 2 -15.81 4.54 6.09
C ILE A 2 -15.19 5.85 5.61
N ALA A 3 -14.15 6.35 6.30
CA ALA A 3 -13.44 7.54 5.85
C ALA A 3 -12.34 7.18 4.84
N ASN A 4 -12.04 8.08 3.90
CA ASN A 4 -11.07 7.85 2.83
C ASN A 4 -10.38 9.16 2.43
N GLY A 5 -9.09 9.07 2.10
CA GLY A 5 -8.31 10.17 1.56
C GLY A 5 -7.09 10.52 2.41
N GLU A 6 -5.95 10.77 1.75
CA GLU A 6 -4.71 11.29 2.36
C GLU A 6 -4.15 10.49 3.55
N ILE A 7 -4.24 9.16 3.50
CA ILE A 7 -3.64 8.27 4.51
C ILE A 7 -2.36 7.64 3.93
N TRP A 8 -1.20 8.09 4.40
CA TRP A 8 0.12 7.67 3.93
C TRP A 8 0.98 7.00 5.01
N ASN A 9 0.61 7.16 6.28
CA ASN A 9 1.29 6.60 7.45
C ASN A 9 0.30 6.36 8.63
N PRO A 10 0.74 5.75 9.75
CA PRO A 10 -0.12 5.52 10.93
C PRO A 10 -0.68 6.79 11.58
N ASP A 11 0.08 7.89 11.59
CA ASP A 11 -0.37 9.16 12.16
C ASP A 11 -1.52 9.74 11.31
N ASP A 12 -1.45 9.66 9.98
CA ASP A 12 -2.54 10.07 9.10
C ASP A 12 -3.80 9.23 9.34
N ALA A 13 -3.65 7.92 9.58
CA ALA A 13 -4.77 7.03 9.87
C ALA A 13 -5.45 7.40 11.19
N ALA A 14 -4.66 7.61 12.26
CA ALA A 14 -5.15 8.05 13.56
C ALA A 14 -5.85 9.41 13.46
N ASN A 15 -5.25 10.37 12.74
CA ASN A 15 -5.83 11.69 12.50
C ASN A 15 -7.14 11.60 11.72
N CYS A 16 -7.20 10.76 10.68
CA CYS A 16 -8.41 10.54 9.88
C CYS A 16 -9.55 9.97 10.74
N GLN A 17 -9.28 8.97 11.57
CA GLN A 17 -10.26 8.39 12.48
C GLN A 17 -10.74 9.43 13.52
N ALA A 18 -9.82 10.19 14.10
CA ALA A 18 -10.14 11.23 15.08
C ALA A 18 -10.99 12.35 14.50
N GLN A 19 -10.71 12.82 13.28
CA GLN A 19 -11.48 13.90 12.66
C GLN A 19 -12.84 13.43 12.12
N SER A 20 -12.87 12.26 11.49
CA SER A 20 -14.09 11.73 10.87
C SER A 20 -15.01 10.99 11.83
N GLN A 21 -14.53 10.66 13.04
CA GLN A 21 -15.20 9.79 14.01
C GLN A 21 -15.54 8.41 13.42
N CYS A 22 -14.88 8.01 12.33
CA CYS A 22 -15.03 6.69 11.73
C CYS A 22 -13.96 5.75 12.29
N GLU A 23 -14.39 4.59 12.78
CA GLU A 23 -13.47 3.50 13.13
C GLU A 23 -12.85 2.90 11.86
N ASN A 24 -13.65 2.73 10.81
CA ASN A 24 -13.21 2.13 9.56
C ASN A 24 -12.66 3.19 8.59
N ILE A 25 -11.51 2.89 7.98
CA ILE A 25 -10.86 3.73 6.96
C ILE A 25 -10.54 2.90 5.70
N MET A 26 -10.55 3.55 4.54
CA MET A 26 -10.17 2.95 3.26
C MET A 26 -8.82 3.52 2.81
N LEU A 27 -7.90 2.64 2.43
CA LEU A 27 -6.59 3.01 1.90
C LEU A 27 -6.60 2.90 0.36
N GLY A 28 -6.15 3.96 -0.30
CA GLY A 28 -6.00 4.00 -1.76
C GLY A 28 -4.54 4.09 -2.15
N ARG A 29 -4.12 5.24 -2.66
CA ARG A 29 -2.75 5.50 -3.16
C ARG A 29 -1.66 5.17 -2.13
N GLY A 30 -1.90 5.44 -0.85
CA GLY A 30 -0.95 5.11 0.22
C GLY A 30 -0.61 3.63 0.29
N ALA A 31 -1.56 2.73 0.02
CA ALA A 31 -1.31 1.29 0.03
C ALA A 31 -0.42 0.82 -1.14
N LEU A 32 -0.41 1.55 -2.27
CA LEU A 32 0.52 1.27 -3.36
C LEU A 32 1.92 1.86 -3.07
N ALA A 33 1.97 3.06 -2.50
CA ALA A 33 3.22 3.73 -2.14
C ALA A 33 3.96 3.04 -0.99
N VAL A 34 3.22 2.45 -0.05
CA VAL A 34 3.74 1.67 1.08
C VAL A 34 2.98 0.34 1.10
N PRO A 35 3.53 -0.73 0.49
CA PRO A 35 2.79 -1.99 0.28
C PRO A 35 2.25 -2.64 1.55
N ASN A 36 2.90 -2.41 2.69
CA ASN A 36 2.46 -2.91 3.99
C ASN A 36 1.75 -1.85 4.86
N LEU A 37 1.22 -0.76 4.28
CA LEU A 37 0.62 0.36 5.02
C LEU A 37 -0.46 -0.11 6.01
N ALA A 38 -1.33 -1.04 5.60
CA ALA A 38 -2.39 -1.54 6.47
C ALA A 38 -1.83 -2.29 7.70
N ALA A 39 -0.79 -3.10 7.51
CA ALA A 39 -0.13 -3.81 8.61
C ALA A 39 0.61 -2.84 9.53
N TRP A 40 1.22 -1.80 8.95
CA TRP A 40 1.89 -0.75 9.71
C TRP A 40 0.94 0.11 10.55
N ILE A 41 -0.20 0.53 9.97
CA ILE A 41 -1.27 1.24 10.70
C ILE A 41 -1.79 0.38 11.87
N LYS A 42 -1.95 -0.92 11.66
CA LYS A 42 -2.42 -1.84 12.71
C LYS A 42 -1.34 -2.21 13.74
N GLY A 43 -0.12 -1.70 13.62
CA GLY A 43 1.00 -2.04 14.51
C GLY A 43 1.47 -3.49 14.38
N LEU A 44 1.10 -4.20 13.31
CA LEU A 44 1.49 -5.59 13.07
C LEU A 44 2.92 -5.69 12.51
N SER A 45 3.40 -4.63 11.87
CA SER A 45 4.77 -4.53 11.35
C SER A 45 5.22 -3.07 11.31
N SER A 46 6.52 -2.80 11.25
CA SER A 46 7.02 -1.48 10.85
C SER A 46 6.85 -1.28 9.33
N LYS A 47 7.02 -0.05 8.85
CA LYS A 47 7.16 0.22 7.41
C LYS A 47 8.25 -0.67 6.81
N LEU A 48 8.01 -1.24 5.63
CA LEU A 48 9.03 -2.03 4.92
C LEU A 48 10.30 -1.22 4.72
N THR A 49 11.44 -1.88 4.92
CA THR A 49 12.75 -1.40 4.48
C THR A 49 12.84 -1.42 2.95
N TRP A 50 13.85 -0.74 2.41
CA TRP A 50 14.11 -0.75 0.98
C TRP A 50 14.39 -2.17 0.45
N GLN A 51 15.11 -2.97 1.23
CA GLN A 51 15.46 -4.35 0.88
C GLN A 51 14.23 -5.28 0.82
N GLU A 52 13.32 -5.14 1.79
CA GLU A 52 12.05 -5.89 1.77
C GLU A 52 11.15 -5.46 0.62
N LEU A 53 11.12 -4.15 0.31
CA LEU A 53 10.39 -3.64 -0.85
C LEU A 53 10.94 -4.17 -2.17
N LEU A 54 12.27 -4.17 -2.34
CA LEU A 54 12.92 -4.76 -3.51
C LEU A 54 12.58 -6.23 -3.66
N THR A 55 12.60 -6.97 -2.55
CA THR A 55 12.21 -8.39 -2.54
C THR A 55 10.78 -8.57 -3.03
N LEU A 56 9.84 -7.74 -2.55
CA LEU A 56 8.45 -7.78 -3.00
C LEU A 56 8.30 -7.45 -4.50
N ILE A 57 9.05 -6.48 -5.02
CA ILE A 57 9.02 -6.11 -6.44
C ILE A 57 9.57 -7.25 -7.33
N LEU A 58 10.62 -7.94 -6.87
CA LEU A 58 11.18 -9.12 -7.55
C LEU A 58 10.22 -10.30 -7.51
N GLU A 59 9.50 -10.52 -6.41
CA GLU A 59 8.43 -11.53 -6.38
C GLU A 59 7.31 -11.14 -7.35
N TYR A 60 6.91 -9.87 -7.38
CA TYR A 60 5.89 -9.38 -8.31
C TYR A 60 6.27 -9.59 -9.78
N SER A 61 7.56 -9.51 -10.13
CA SER A 61 8.04 -9.71 -11.51
C SER A 61 7.89 -11.13 -12.02
N LYS A 62 7.76 -12.12 -11.13
CA LYS A 62 7.57 -13.52 -11.50
C LYS A 62 6.14 -13.80 -11.97
N TYR A 63 5.19 -12.93 -11.63
CA TYR A 63 3.82 -13.01 -12.11
C TYR A 63 3.75 -12.38 -13.51
N GLU A 64 4.40 -13.02 -14.49
CA GLU A 64 4.11 -12.76 -15.89
C GLU A 64 2.63 -13.05 -16.13
N ILE A 65 1.93 -12.08 -16.71
CA ILE A 65 0.55 -12.29 -17.14
C ILE A 65 0.63 -13.01 -18.48
N GLU A 66 0.25 -14.28 -18.51
CA GLU A 66 0.01 -15.01 -19.76
C GLU A 66 -0.99 -14.22 -20.62
N GLY A 67 -0.49 -13.63 -21.71
CA GLY A 67 -1.27 -12.83 -22.64
C GLY A 67 -0.45 -11.81 -23.45
N ASP A 68 -1.06 -11.26 -24.50
CA ASP A 68 -0.47 -10.42 -25.58
C ASP A 68 0.04 -9.03 -25.14
N LYS A 69 0.49 -8.88 -23.89
CA LYS A 69 0.98 -7.63 -23.30
C LYS A 69 2.40 -7.78 -22.79
N GLY A 70 3.35 -7.92 -23.72
CA GLY A 70 4.81 -7.97 -23.43
C GLY A 70 5.40 -6.74 -22.71
N LEU A 71 4.57 -5.76 -22.31
CA LEU A 71 4.94 -4.56 -21.56
C LEU A 71 4.14 -4.39 -20.25
N TYR A 72 3.44 -5.43 -19.76
CA TYR A 72 2.59 -5.28 -18.57
C TYR A 72 3.39 -4.85 -17.32
N TYR A 73 4.48 -5.57 -17.03
CA TYR A 73 5.31 -5.30 -15.85
C TYR A 73 6.01 -3.94 -15.92
N SER A 74 6.69 -3.63 -17.03
CA SER A 74 7.41 -2.36 -17.23
C SER A 74 6.51 -1.13 -17.15
N ASN A 75 5.22 -1.25 -17.44
CA ASN A 75 4.27 -0.13 -17.32
C ASN A 75 3.78 0.10 -15.88
N ARG A 76 3.96 -0.88 -14.98
CA ARG A 76 3.49 -0.85 -13.58
C ARG A 76 4.61 -0.59 -12.58
N VAL A 77 5.86 -0.78 -12.99
CA VAL A 77 7.06 -0.41 -12.22
C VAL A 77 7.65 0.82 -12.88
N LYS A 78 7.47 1.99 -12.25
CA LYS A 78 8.02 3.28 -12.69
C LYS A 78 8.68 4.00 -11.52
#